data_AF-A0A849V4A9-F1
#
_entry.id   AF-A0A849V4A9-F1
#
_cell.length_a   1.000
_cell.length_b   1.000
_cell.length_c   1.000
_cell.angle_alpha   90.00
_cell.angle_beta   90.00
_cell.angle_gamma   90.00
#
_symmetry.space_group_name_H-M   'P 1'
#
loop_
_entity.id
_entity.type
_entity.pdbx_description
1 polymer ?
#
loop_
_entity_poly.entity_id
_entity_poly.type
_entity_poly.pdbx_seq_one_letter_code
_entity_poly.pdbx_strand_id
1 'polypeptide(L)'
;MNHYFPQANRFFARNGSIFLLLGHIGLAVAQPPSASAPANNGRTALVTNGGQGAEIQLEVRQMPLAKVLDSVAKQTKVPIHYSVLPEGVITATCVGSALKLVLECLLNRKADLIVRYPKKADKSASNSQILEAWVLGSKLEAAITPSGLCTATSETGSMRLSQQEAEIERDADQSGALLKLAKSQNADERTNAIGALLAIGRDGDPAIKAALEEALHDQDANVRSQAVSTFTHRGDIDKEEQLAAIREAMQDESTDVRMMAVDGIADDVALLQQAVNDEDEVIRTLAQEKLNILIANGAKQPEQ
;
A
#
# COMPACT_ATOMS: atom_id res chain seq x y z
N MET A 1 -27.36 -62.98 -19.81
CA MET A 1 -26.73 -62.88 -21.15
C MET A 1 -25.37 -62.22 -20.96
N ASN A 2 -24.34 -62.87 -21.52
CA ASN A 2 -22.90 -62.59 -21.50
C ASN A 2 -22.53 -61.09 -21.59
N HIS A 3 -21.62 -60.54 -20.76
CA HIS A 3 -20.15 -60.72 -20.64
C HIS A 3 -19.31 -59.99 -21.72
N TYR A 4 -18.31 -59.26 -21.19
CA TYR A 4 -16.93 -59.08 -21.71
C TYR A 4 -16.60 -57.94 -22.72
N PHE A 5 -15.91 -56.91 -22.18
CA PHE A 5 -14.64 -56.33 -22.73
C PHE A 5 -13.67 -57.47 -23.13
N PRO A 6 -12.63 -57.36 -24.01
CA PRO A 6 -11.56 -56.34 -23.86
C PRO A 6 -10.64 -56.04 -25.11
N GLN A 7 -9.67 -55.12 -24.93
CA GLN A 7 -8.22 -55.17 -25.30
C GLN A 7 -7.75 -55.56 -26.73
N ALA A 8 -6.55 -55.28 -27.26
CA ALA A 8 -5.29 -54.63 -26.87
C ALA A 8 -4.34 -54.59 -28.11
N ASN A 9 -3.27 -53.79 -27.99
CA ASN A 9 -1.87 -54.01 -28.47
C ASN A 9 -1.54 -54.36 -29.94
N ARG A 10 -0.49 -53.67 -30.46
CA ARG A 10 0.88 -54.22 -30.71
C ARG A 10 1.77 -53.09 -31.31
N PHE A 11 2.89 -52.72 -30.68
CA PHE A 11 4.25 -53.28 -30.82
C PHE A 11 4.75 -53.43 -32.28
N PHE A 12 5.81 -52.70 -32.65
CA PHE A 12 7.14 -53.30 -32.94
C PHE A 12 8.22 -52.23 -33.21
N ALA A 13 9.40 -52.47 -32.65
CA ALA A 13 10.66 -51.75 -32.88
C ALA A 13 11.46 -52.36 -34.03
N ARG A 14 12.42 -51.62 -34.63
CA ARG A 14 13.84 -52.05 -34.78
C ARG A 14 14.73 -51.12 -35.63
N ASN A 15 15.95 -50.95 -35.12
CA ASN A 15 17.27 -50.84 -35.79
C ASN A 15 17.54 -49.61 -36.69
N GLY A 16 18.73 -49.02 -36.74
CA GLY A 16 20.05 -49.38 -36.23
C GLY A 16 21.12 -48.75 -37.13
N SER A 17 21.95 -47.89 -36.53
CA SER A 17 23.31 -47.39 -36.83
C SER A 17 23.98 -47.62 -38.20
N ILE A 18 24.76 -46.62 -38.67
CA ILE A 18 26.25 -46.64 -38.64
C ILE A 18 26.86 -45.32 -39.19
N PHE A 19 27.96 -44.94 -38.54
CA PHE A 19 28.88 -43.82 -38.70
C PHE A 19 29.58 -43.68 -40.06
N LEU A 20 30.03 -42.45 -40.38
CA LEU A 20 31.36 -42.22 -40.97
C LEU A 20 31.88 -40.80 -40.64
N LEU A 21 33.13 -40.78 -40.16
CA LEU A 21 33.96 -39.67 -39.73
C LEU A 21 35.00 -39.37 -40.83
N LEU A 22 35.38 -38.09 -41.00
CA LEU A 22 36.59 -37.49 -41.60
C LEU A 22 36.15 -36.15 -42.23
N GLY A 23 36.70 -34.97 -41.98
CA GLY A 23 37.96 -34.56 -41.37
C GLY A 23 38.53 -33.40 -42.20
N HIS A 24 38.76 -32.25 -41.55
CA HIS A 24 39.77 -31.21 -41.81
C HIS A 24 39.34 -29.79 -42.27
N ILE A 25 40.16 -28.88 -41.74
CA ILE A 25 40.50 -27.50 -42.13
C ILE A 25 39.75 -26.40 -41.39
N GLY A 26 40.49 -25.77 -40.47
CA GLY A 26 40.05 -24.61 -39.70
C GLY A 26 40.06 -23.32 -40.51
N LEU A 27 39.09 -22.47 -40.19
CA LEU A 27 39.17 -21.02 -40.32
C LEU A 27 38.72 -20.46 -38.96
N ALA A 28 39.66 -19.85 -38.24
CA ALA A 28 39.35 -19.03 -37.08
C ALA A 28 38.68 -17.74 -37.60
N VAL A 29 37.36 -17.70 -37.56
CA VAL A 29 36.59 -16.47 -37.75
C VAL A 29 36.56 -15.77 -36.40
N ALA A 30 37.26 -14.63 -36.33
CA ALA A 30 37.19 -13.71 -35.20
C ALA A 30 35.73 -13.36 -34.90
N GLN A 31 35.26 -13.73 -33.71
CA GLN A 31 33.99 -13.25 -33.18
C GLN A 31 34.12 -11.73 -32.94
N PRO A 32 33.21 -10.90 -33.47
CA PRO A 32 33.17 -9.49 -33.10
C PRO A 32 32.84 -9.37 -31.60
N PRO A 33 33.41 -8.37 -30.91
CA PRO A 33 33.18 -8.17 -29.49
C PRO A 33 31.70 -7.90 -29.21
N SER A 34 31.12 -8.73 -28.35
CA SER A 34 30.00 -8.44 -27.45
C SER A 34 29.11 -7.26 -27.88
N ALA A 35 28.24 -7.51 -28.85
CA ALA A 35 27.15 -6.60 -29.16
C ALA A 35 26.04 -6.78 -28.13
N SER A 36 25.72 -5.68 -27.46
CA SER A 36 24.57 -5.44 -26.58
C SER A 36 24.47 -6.33 -25.35
N ALA A 37 24.76 -5.73 -24.19
CA ALA A 37 24.02 -6.03 -22.97
C ALA A 37 22.53 -6.19 -23.33
N PRO A 38 21.82 -7.19 -22.78
CA PRO A 38 20.39 -7.30 -23.05
C PRO A 38 19.77 -5.95 -22.71
N ALA A 39 19.02 -5.38 -23.66
CA ALA A 39 18.07 -4.32 -23.33
C ALA A 39 17.38 -4.78 -22.05
N ASN A 40 17.59 -4.03 -20.96
CA ASN A 40 17.11 -4.37 -19.64
C ASN A 40 15.60 -4.14 -19.67
N ASN A 41 14.91 -5.03 -20.39
CA ASN A 41 13.47 -5.06 -20.52
C ASN A 41 13.01 -5.58 -19.17
N GLY A 42 12.88 -4.66 -18.22
CA GLY A 42 12.29 -4.96 -16.92
C GLY A 42 11.04 -5.80 -17.14
N ARG A 43 10.87 -6.86 -16.35
CA ARG A 43 9.73 -7.76 -16.47
C ARG A 43 8.89 -7.65 -15.20
N THR A 44 7.59 -7.58 -15.41
CA THR A 44 6.57 -7.71 -14.37
C THR A 44 5.76 -8.96 -14.66
N ALA A 45 5.60 -9.82 -13.66
CA ALA A 45 4.68 -10.95 -13.71
C ALA A 45 3.73 -10.82 -12.54
N LEU A 46 2.43 -10.73 -12.84
CA LEU A 46 1.38 -10.75 -11.82
C LEU A 46 0.55 -12.00 -12.06
N VAL A 47 0.48 -12.86 -11.06
CA VAL A 47 -0.31 -14.09 -11.08
C VAL A 47 -1.39 -13.96 -10.02
N THR A 48 -2.65 -14.14 -10.42
CA THR A 48 -3.81 -14.14 -9.53
C THR A 48 -4.47 -15.51 -9.58
N ASN A 49 -4.42 -16.27 -8.49
CA ASN A 49 -5.08 -17.58 -8.41
C ASN A 49 -6.54 -17.42 -7.97
N GLY A 50 -7.50 -17.72 -8.84
CA GLY A 50 -8.94 -17.45 -8.63
C GLY A 50 -9.69 -18.45 -7.71
N GLY A 51 -9.06 -18.96 -6.65
CA GLY A 51 -9.67 -19.91 -5.70
C GLY A 51 -10.11 -19.27 -4.37
N GLN A 52 -10.77 -20.04 -3.49
CA GLN A 52 -10.95 -19.65 -2.08
C GLN A 52 -9.57 -19.49 -1.44
N GLY A 53 -9.23 -18.26 -1.01
CA GLY A 53 -7.87 -17.88 -0.63
C GLY A 53 -7.04 -17.38 -1.82
N ALA A 54 -7.62 -16.52 -2.67
CA ALA A 54 -6.95 -15.99 -3.85
C ALA A 54 -5.64 -15.28 -3.48
N GLU A 55 -4.53 -15.88 -3.85
CA GLU A 55 -3.19 -15.34 -3.62
C GLU A 55 -2.74 -14.59 -4.87
N ILE A 56 -2.29 -13.35 -4.66
CA ILE A 56 -1.71 -12.49 -5.68
C ILE A 56 -0.20 -12.52 -5.48
N GLN A 57 0.52 -12.96 -6.51
CA GLN A 57 1.98 -12.94 -6.56
C GLN A 57 2.44 -11.94 -7.63
N LEU A 58 3.19 -10.93 -7.22
CA LEU A 58 3.84 -9.95 -8.08
C LEU A 58 5.36 -10.16 -8.05
N GLU A 59 5.93 -10.44 -9.21
CA GLU A 59 7.38 -10.46 -9.42
C GLU A 59 7.79 -9.30 -10.31
N VAL A 60 8.76 -8.51 -9.84
CA VAL A 60 9.32 -7.36 -10.53
C VAL A 60 10.81 -7.53 -10.63
N ARG A 61 11.36 -7.37 -11.85
CA ARG A 61 12.81 -7.37 -12.07
C ARG A 61 13.22 -6.12 -12.82
N GLN A 62 14.03 -5.28 -12.18
CA GLN A 62 14.70 -4.11 -12.76
C GLN A 62 13.74 -3.21 -13.57
N MET A 63 12.64 -2.79 -12.95
CA MET A 63 11.64 -1.94 -13.59
C MET A 63 11.39 -0.65 -12.79
N PRO A 64 11.20 0.51 -13.44
CA PRO A 64 10.77 1.73 -12.75
C PRO A 64 9.44 1.53 -12.02
N LEU A 65 9.33 2.02 -10.78
CA LEU A 65 8.15 1.81 -9.94
C LEU A 65 6.86 2.27 -10.63
N ALA A 66 6.87 3.42 -11.32
CA ALA A 66 5.75 3.91 -12.12
C ALA A 66 5.22 2.86 -13.11
N LYS A 67 6.11 2.24 -13.89
CA LYS A 67 5.74 1.20 -14.88
C LYS A 67 5.20 -0.07 -14.22
N VAL A 68 5.65 -0.38 -13.01
CA VAL A 68 5.12 -1.51 -12.24
C VAL A 68 3.69 -1.21 -11.80
N LEU A 69 3.46 -0.03 -11.22
CA LEU A 69 2.13 0.41 -10.78
C LEU A 69 1.14 0.46 -11.97
N ASP A 70 1.56 0.97 -13.13
CA ASP A 70 0.78 0.93 -14.37
C ASP A 70 0.43 -0.51 -14.80
N SER A 71 1.42 -1.41 -14.72
CA SER A 71 1.24 -2.82 -15.09
C SER A 71 0.28 -3.53 -14.15
N VAL A 72 0.33 -3.22 -12.86
CA VAL A 72 -0.58 -3.75 -11.84
C VAL A 72 -1.98 -3.22 -12.10
N ALA A 73 -2.17 -1.90 -12.22
CA ALA A 73 -3.47 -1.28 -12.48
C ALA A 73 -4.14 -1.85 -13.74
N LYS A 74 -3.37 -2.05 -14.82
CA LYS A 74 -3.87 -2.64 -16.07
C LYS A 74 -4.36 -4.08 -15.91
N GLN A 75 -3.68 -4.88 -15.09
CA GLN A 75 -3.99 -6.30 -14.90
C GLN A 75 -5.11 -6.52 -13.90
N THR A 76 -5.12 -5.77 -12.79
CA THR A 76 -6.13 -5.89 -11.73
C THR A 76 -7.41 -5.12 -12.02
N LYS A 77 -7.38 -4.19 -13.00
CA LYS A 77 -8.47 -3.26 -13.32
C LYS A 77 -8.82 -2.30 -12.17
N VAL A 78 -7.91 -2.15 -11.22
CA VAL A 78 -8.00 -1.15 -10.15
C VAL A 78 -7.16 0.06 -10.56
N PRO A 79 -7.73 1.27 -10.68
CA PRO A 79 -6.97 2.49 -10.88
C PRO A 79 -5.97 2.72 -9.74
N ILE A 80 -4.71 3.00 -10.11
CA ILE A 80 -3.65 3.37 -9.17
C ILE A 80 -3.14 4.73 -9.58
N HIS A 81 -3.32 5.72 -8.72
CA HIS A 81 -2.83 7.07 -8.88
C HIS A 81 -1.52 7.23 -8.10
N TYR A 82 -0.59 8.02 -8.60
CA TYR A 82 0.64 8.30 -7.87
C TYR A 82 1.17 9.69 -8.23
N SER A 83 1.88 10.30 -7.28
CA SER A 83 2.58 11.58 -7.46
C SER A 83 4.06 11.37 -7.81
N VAL A 84 4.96 12.19 -7.26
CA VAL A 84 6.41 12.05 -7.48
C VAL A 84 6.87 10.71 -6.90
N LEU A 85 7.42 9.85 -7.77
CA LEU A 85 7.97 8.54 -7.39
C LEU A 85 9.51 8.58 -7.48
N PRO A 86 10.21 7.74 -6.69
CA PRO A 86 11.66 7.62 -6.80
C PRO A 86 12.10 7.29 -8.21
N GLU A 87 13.14 7.98 -8.66
CA GLU A 87 13.89 7.59 -9.83
C GLU A 87 14.68 6.32 -9.55
N GLY A 88 14.82 5.48 -10.57
CA GLY A 88 15.52 4.20 -10.48
C GLY A 88 14.62 3.01 -10.76
N VAL A 89 15.21 1.83 -10.66
CA VAL A 89 14.55 0.54 -10.93
C VAL A 89 14.43 -0.25 -9.65
N ILE A 90 13.33 -0.97 -9.51
CA ILE A 90 13.08 -1.86 -8.39
C ILE A 90 13.11 -3.32 -8.83
N THR A 91 13.46 -4.19 -7.88
CA THR A 91 13.31 -5.64 -7.95
C THR A 91 12.58 -6.05 -6.67
N ALA A 92 11.46 -6.77 -6.81
CA ALA A 92 10.64 -7.17 -5.68
C ALA A 92 9.86 -8.45 -6.00
N THR A 93 9.62 -9.26 -4.97
CA THR A 93 8.68 -10.38 -5.01
C THR A 93 7.70 -10.17 -3.87
N CYS A 94 6.44 -9.91 -4.21
CA CYS A 94 5.39 -9.60 -3.24
C CYS A 94 4.26 -10.61 -3.37
N VAL A 95 3.80 -11.11 -2.24
CA VAL A 95 2.74 -12.11 -2.15
C VAL A 95 1.72 -11.65 -1.12
N GLY A 96 0.45 -11.70 -1.46
CA GLY A 96 -0.62 -11.31 -0.55
C GLY A 96 -1.98 -11.81 -0.97
N SER A 97 -2.89 -11.97 -0.01
CA SER A 97 -4.28 -12.37 -0.24
C SER A 97 -5.16 -11.26 -0.82
N ALA A 98 -4.65 -10.02 -0.88
CA ALA A 98 -5.34 -8.86 -1.41
C ALA A 98 -4.37 -7.91 -2.12
N LEU A 99 -4.90 -7.12 -3.05
CA LEU A 99 -4.10 -6.16 -3.82
C LEU A 99 -3.43 -5.11 -2.93
N LYS A 100 -4.12 -4.66 -1.87
CA LYS A 100 -3.55 -3.74 -0.87
C LYS A 100 -2.24 -4.27 -0.29
N LEU A 101 -2.21 -5.54 0.15
CA LEU A 101 -1.02 -6.16 0.74
C LEU A 101 0.14 -6.25 -0.25
N VAL A 102 -0.15 -6.56 -1.52
CA VAL A 102 0.86 -6.58 -2.58
C VAL A 102 1.42 -5.18 -2.85
N LEU A 103 0.57 -4.15 -2.85
CA LEU A 103 1.01 -2.76 -3.01
C LEU A 103 1.82 -2.29 -1.80
N GLU A 104 1.41 -2.59 -0.57
CA GLU A 104 2.17 -2.26 0.64
C GLU A 104 3.56 -2.91 0.64
N CYS A 105 3.64 -4.19 0.25
CA CYS A 105 4.91 -4.88 0.06
C CYS A 105 5.78 -4.19 -1.00
N LEU A 106 5.20 -3.84 -2.16
CA LEU A 106 5.92 -3.23 -3.27
C LEU A 106 6.51 -1.86 -2.88
N LEU A 107 5.75 -1.09 -2.12
CA LEU A 107 6.15 0.23 -1.64
C LEU A 107 7.12 0.14 -0.46
N ASN A 108 7.11 -0.96 0.30
CA ASN A 108 8.02 -1.23 1.42
C ASN A 108 8.12 -0.06 2.41
N ARG A 109 6.97 0.53 2.77
CA ARG A 109 6.84 1.75 3.61
C ARG A 109 7.59 3.00 3.10
N LYS A 110 8.06 3.00 1.85
CA LYS A 110 8.73 4.16 1.24
C LYS A 110 7.76 5.24 0.79
N ALA A 111 6.51 4.85 0.53
CA ALA A 111 5.44 5.73 0.10
C ALA A 111 4.19 5.43 0.92
N ASP A 112 3.39 6.46 1.15
CA ASP A 112 2.10 6.33 1.79
C ASP A 112 1.09 5.77 0.77
N LEU A 113 0.23 4.84 1.20
CA LEU A 113 -0.77 4.18 0.37
C LEU A 113 -2.17 4.47 0.92
N ILE A 114 -2.97 5.18 0.13
CA ILE A 114 -4.39 5.44 0.42
C ILE A 114 -5.23 4.56 -0.50
N VAL A 115 -6.34 4.05 0.01
CA VAL A 115 -7.18 3.07 -0.70
C VAL A 115 -8.66 3.42 -0.50
N ARG A 116 -9.45 3.37 -1.57
CA ARG A 116 -10.92 3.44 -1.49
C ARG A 116 -11.55 2.07 -1.65
N TYR A 117 -12.54 1.80 -0.82
CA TYR A 117 -13.33 0.57 -0.81
C TYR A 117 -14.72 0.79 -1.41
N PRO A 118 -15.38 -0.28 -1.90
CA PRO A 118 -16.76 -0.19 -2.35
C PRO A 118 -17.69 0.18 -1.20
N LYS A 119 -18.57 1.15 -1.46
CA LYS A 119 -19.70 1.45 -0.57
C LYS A 119 -20.63 0.25 -0.62
N LYS A 120 -20.88 -0.41 0.52
CA LYS A 120 -21.69 -1.64 0.62
C LYS A 120 -22.98 -1.53 -0.22
N ALA A 121 -23.05 -2.30 -1.30
CA ALA A 121 -24.27 -2.80 -1.90
C ALA A 121 -24.00 -4.25 -2.29
N ASP A 122 -24.81 -5.14 -1.75
CA ASP A 122 -24.81 -6.60 -1.91
C ASP A 122 -23.81 -7.44 -1.10
N LYS A 123 -24.41 -8.39 -0.35
CA LYS A 123 -23.82 -9.36 0.59
C LYS A 123 -22.93 -10.43 -0.07
N SER A 124 -22.21 -10.10 -1.13
CA SER A 124 -21.42 -11.06 -1.90
C SER A 124 -20.06 -10.56 -2.40
N ALA A 125 -19.72 -9.27 -2.22
CA ALA A 125 -18.38 -8.78 -2.53
C ALA A 125 -17.47 -8.96 -1.31
N SER A 126 -16.40 -9.72 -1.48
CA SER A 126 -15.32 -9.83 -0.49
C SER A 126 -14.83 -8.42 -0.12
N ASN A 127 -14.88 -8.08 1.18
CA ASN A 127 -14.42 -6.79 1.73
C ASN A 127 -12.92 -6.50 1.50
N SER A 128 -12.19 -7.39 0.82
CA SER A 128 -10.77 -7.23 0.49
C SER A 128 -10.51 -6.58 -0.88
N GLN A 129 -11.57 -6.31 -1.66
CA GLN A 129 -11.44 -5.73 -2.99
C GLN A 129 -11.45 -4.20 -2.94
N ILE A 130 -10.34 -3.62 -3.39
CA ILE A 130 -10.16 -2.15 -3.46
C ILE A 130 -10.70 -1.63 -4.79
N LEU A 131 -11.33 -0.45 -4.80
CA LEU A 131 -11.83 0.19 -6.01
C LEU A 131 -10.78 1.07 -6.68
N GLU A 132 -9.95 1.74 -5.90
CA GLU A 132 -8.86 2.62 -6.36
C GLU A 132 -7.83 2.81 -5.26
N ALA A 133 -6.60 3.18 -5.64
CA ALA A 133 -5.51 3.45 -4.73
C ALA A 133 -4.72 4.70 -5.12
N TRP A 134 -4.11 5.37 -4.14
CA TRP A 134 -3.18 6.49 -4.32
C TRP A 134 -1.87 6.23 -3.60
N VAL A 135 -0.75 6.45 -4.29
CA VAL A 135 0.61 6.33 -3.76
C VAL A 135 1.24 7.72 -3.63
N LEU A 136 1.64 8.11 -2.43
CA LEU A 136 2.22 9.42 -2.12
C LEU A 136 3.70 9.29 -1.73
N GLY A 137 4.57 10.05 -2.41
CA GLY A 137 6.04 9.94 -2.31
C GLY A 137 6.71 10.62 -1.09
N SER A 138 5.98 10.97 -0.04
CA SER A 138 6.35 11.89 1.06
C SER A 138 7.59 11.49 1.91
N LYS A 139 8.23 10.34 1.69
CA LYS A 139 9.36 9.84 2.51
C LYS A 139 10.62 9.44 1.72
N LEU A 140 10.81 9.95 0.51
CA LEU A 140 11.85 9.46 -0.40
C LEU A 140 13.07 10.37 -0.63
N GLU A 141 13.27 11.40 0.19
CA GLU A 141 14.44 12.31 0.09
C GLU A 141 15.60 12.00 1.06
N ALA A 142 15.63 10.83 1.70
CA ALA A 142 16.68 10.53 2.69
C ALA A 142 17.82 9.64 2.20
N ALA A 143 17.95 9.32 0.90
CA ALA A 143 18.92 8.32 0.46
C ALA A 143 19.55 8.53 -0.92
N ILE A 144 20.01 9.74 -1.26
CA ILE A 144 21.00 9.89 -2.36
C ILE A 144 22.01 11.01 -2.04
N THR A 145 23.17 10.62 -1.52
CA THR A 145 24.50 11.11 -1.96
C THR A 145 25.51 9.99 -1.71
N PRO A 146 26.60 9.82 -2.49
CA PRO A 146 27.38 10.92 -3.08
C PRO A 146 27.89 10.72 -4.53
N SER A 147 28.46 11.81 -5.04
CA SER A 147 29.46 11.89 -6.14
C SER A 147 28.93 12.29 -7.51
N GLY A 148 28.63 13.59 -7.65
CA GLY A 148 28.72 14.30 -8.91
C GLY A 148 29.55 15.56 -8.69
N LEU A 149 30.77 15.58 -9.25
CA LEU A 149 31.64 16.74 -9.28
C LEU A 149 30.92 17.88 -10.02
N CYS A 150 30.46 18.90 -9.29
CA CYS A 150 30.13 20.20 -9.86
C CYS A 150 30.91 21.25 -9.08
N THR A 151 31.91 21.84 -9.72
CA THR A 151 32.60 23.03 -9.22
C THR A 151 31.61 24.18 -9.20
N ALA A 152 31.03 24.44 -8.03
CA ALA A 152 30.19 25.61 -7.80
C ALA A 152 31.08 26.85 -7.74
N THR A 153 30.96 27.74 -8.72
CA THR A 153 31.17 29.16 -8.47
C THR A 153 30.10 29.63 -7.49
N SER A 154 30.53 30.16 -6.35
CA SER A 154 29.69 30.64 -5.25
C SER A 154 28.70 31.72 -5.67
N GLU A 155 27.49 31.35 -6.08
CA GLU A 155 26.30 32.23 -6.08
C GLU A 155 25.00 31.41 -5.93
N THR A 156 24.79 30.69 -4.82
CA THR A 156 23.51 30.00 -4.54
C THR A 156 23.07 30.09 -3.07
N GLY A 157 23.14 31.28 -2.49
CA GLY A 157 22.51 31.56 -1.18
C GLY A 157 21.07 32.06 -1.28
N SER A 158 20.67 32.63 -2.43
CA SER A 158 19.43 33.41 -2.53
C SER A 158 18.24 32.69 -3.17
N MET A 159 18.46 31.60 -3.94
CA MET A 159 17.39 30.86 -4.62
C MET A 159 16.75 29.76 -3.73
N ARG A 160 17.48 29.22 -2.75
CA ARG A 160 16.97 28.20 -1.82
C ARG A 160 16.03 28.76 -0.75
N LEU A 161 16.32 29.97 -0.27
CA LEU A 161 15.47 30.67 0.71
C LEU A 161 14.11 30.99 0.10
N SER A 162 14.08 31.54 -1.12
CA SER A 162 12.83 31.87 -1.82
C SER A 162 11.97 30.65 -2.19
N GLN A 163 12.57 29.50 -2.49
CA GLN A 163 11.81 28.26 -2.75
C GLN A 163 11.21 27.67 -1.47
N GLN A 164 11.96 27.67 -0.38
CA GLN A 164 11.51 27.16 0.91
C GLN A 164 10.47 28.09 1.57
N GLU A 165 10.66 29.40 1.45
CA GLU A 165 9.67 30.42 1.88
C GLU A 165 8.37 30.30 1.09
N ALA A 166 8.44 30.11 -0.24
CA ALA A 166 7.26 29.91 -1.08
C ALA A 166 6.53 28.58 -0.78
N GLU A 167 7.24 27.54 -0.39
CA GLU A 167 6.65 26.26 0.01
C GLU A 167 5.95 26.36 1.37
N ILE A 168 6.58 27.02 2.34
CA ILE A 168 5.99 27.32 3.65
C ILE A 168 4.73 28.18 3.51
N GLU A 169 4.74 29.18 2.61
CA GLU A 169 3.56 30.02 2.35
C GLU A 169 2.42 29.25 1.70
N ARG A 170 2.71 28.34 0.74
CA ARG A 170 1.70 27.47 0.13
C ARG A 170 1.09 26.49 1.13
N ASP A 171 1.92 25.89 1.99
CA ASP A 171 1.43 24.96 3.02
C ASP A 171 0.61 25.69 4.09
N ALA A 172 0.97 26.93 4.43
CA ALA A 172 0.19 27.79 5.31
C ALA A 172 -1.17 28.15 4.71
N ASP A 173 -1.22 28.50 3.42
CA ASP A 173 -2.48 28.80 2.72
C ASP A 173 -3.36 27.55 2.54
N GLN A 174 -2.75 26.42 2.18
CA GLN A 174 -3.45 25.14 2.03
C GLN A 174 -4.03 24.66 3.37
N SER A 175 -3.26 24.70 4.46
CA SER A 175 -3.77 24.35 5.79
C SER A 175 -4.87 25.30 6.24
N GLY A 176 -4.74 26.60 5.99
CA GLY A 176 -5.80 27.58 6.27
C GLY A 176 -7.11 27.30 5.52
N ALA A 177 -7.02 26.95 4.23
CA ALA A 177 -8.18 26.59 3.42
C ALA A 177 -8.86 25.30 3.92
N LEU A 178 -8.08 24.28 4.28
CA LEU A 178 -8.59 23.04 4.85
C LEU A 178 -9.25 23.27 6.22
N LEU A 179 -8.66 24.06 7.10
CA LEU A 179 -9.25 24.42 8.39
C LEU A 179 -10.59 25.16 8.23
N LYS A 180 -10.75 25.96 7.17
CA LYS A 180 -12.02 26.58 6.85
C LYS A 180 -13.05 25.55 6.36
N LEU A 181 -12.66 24.61 5.51
CA LEU A 181 -13.54 23.56 5.00
C LEU A 181 -13.93 22.55 6.09
N ALA A 182 -13.05 22.29 7.06
CA ALA A 182 -13.33 21.49 8.25
C ALA A 182 -14.49 22.07 9.09
N LYS A 183 -14.83 23.35 8.90
CA LYS A 183 -15.95 24.04 9.56
C LYS A 183 -17.14 24.30 8.61
N SER A 184 -17.14 23.68 7.43
CA SER A 184 -18.22 23.83 6.46
C SER A 184 -19.53 23.24 6.99
N GLN A 185 -20.66 23.76 6.51
CA GLN A 185 -21.97 23.17 6.77
C GLN A 185 -22.15 21.83 6.05
N ASN A 186 -21.41 21.60 4.96
CA ASN A 186 -21.45 20.34 4.21
C ASN A 186 -20.55 19.28 4.88
N ALA A 187 -21.16 18.17 5.30
CA ALA A 187 -20.44 17.06 5.94
C ALA A 187 -19.34 16.47 5.04
N ASP A 188 -19.58 16.34 3.74
CA ASP A 188 -18.58 15.80 2.80
C ASP A 188 -17.35 16.73 2.69
N GLU A 189 -17.56 18.05 2.72
CA GLU A 189 -16.46 19.02 2.74
C GLU A 189 -15.67 18.93 4.03
N ARG A 190 -16.34 18.76 5.17
CA ARG A 190 -15.67 18.55 6.46
C ARG A 190 -14.86 17.26 6.45
N THR A 191 -15.46 16.14 6.05
CA THR A 191 -14.79 14.83 5.96
C THR A 191 -13.55 14.93 5.07
N ASN A 192 -13.69 15.46 3.85
CA ASN A 192 -12.56 15.59 2.93
C ASN A 192 -11.46 16.49 3.49
N ALA A 193 -11.82 17.59 4.17
CA ALA A 193 -10.86 18.48 4.78
C ALA A 193 -10.09 17.80 5.93
N ILE A 194 -10.81 17.12 6.84
CA ILE A 194 -10.22 16.39 7.97
C ILE A 194 -9.31 15.26 7.50
N GLY A 195 -9.67 14.56 6.42
CA GLY A 195 -8.79 13.57 5.80
C GLY A 195 -7.54 14.19 5.19
N ALA A 196 -7.68 15.30 4.47
CA ALA A 196 -6.57 16.00 3.84
C ALA A 196 -5.57 16.58 4.85
N LEU A 197 -6.00 16.92 6.07
CA LEU A 197 -5.12 17.37 7.15
C LEU A 197 -4.07 16.31 7.52
N LEU A 198 -4.27 15.01 7.24
CA LEU A 198 -3.24 13.98 7.45
C LEU A 198 -1.98 14.23 6.62
N ALA A 199 -2.13 14.74 5.39
CA ALA A 199 -1.03 14.93 4.46
C ALA A 199 -0.30 16.29 4.62
N ILE A 200 -0.78 17.15 5.52
CA ILE A 200 -0.18 18.46 5.77
C ILE A 200 1.03 18.28 6.68
N GLY A 201 2.22 18.65 6.19
CA GLY A 201 3.51 18.62 6.90
C GLY A 201 3.68 19.70 7.96
N ARG A 202 2.59 20.07 8.66
CA ARG A 202 2.58 21.04 9.76
C ARG A 202 2.42 20.32 11.08
N ASP A 203 3.41 19.51 11.39
CA ASP A 203 3.45 18.72 12.61
C ASP A 203 3.42 19.62 13.85
N GLY A 204 2.54 19.30 14.80
CA GLY A 204 2.35 20.05 16.03
C GLY A 204 1.60 21.37 15.87
N ASP A 205 0.96 21.64 14.71
CA ASP A 205 0.13 22.82 14.55
C ASP A 205 -1.13 22.74 15.45
N PRO A 206 -1.27 23.64 16.43
CA PRO A 206 -2.38 23.60 17.38
C PRO A 206 -3.74 23.83 16.71
N ALA A 207 -3.79 24.53 15.57
CA ALA A 207 -5.04 24.74 14.84
C ALA A 207 -5.49 23.45 14.13
N ILE A 208 -4.54 22.67 13.59
CA ILE A 208 -4.83 21.35 13.02
C ILE A 208 -5.31 20.40 14.11
N LYS A 209 -4.56 20.31 15.23
CA LYS A 209 -4.96 19.49 16.36
C LYS A 209 -6.36 19.84 16.86
N ALA A 210 -6.64 21.12 17.10
CA ALA A 210 -7.96 21.58 17.54
C ALA A 210 -9.08 21.24 16.55
N ALA A 211 -8.83 21.33 15.23
CA ALA A 211 -9.81 20.94 14.23
C ALA A 211 -10.07 19.43 14.21
N LEU A 212 -9.05 18.60 14.45
CA LEU A 212 -9.23 17.15 14.57
C LEU A 212 -9.99 16.79 15.86
N GLU A 213 -9.66 17.43 16.98
CA GLU A 213 -10.39 17.26 18.26
C GLU A 213 -11.87 17.65 18.11
N GLU A 214 -12.16 18.79 17.46
CA GLU A 214 -13.54 19.20 17.16
C GLU A 214 -14.26 18.15 16.28
N ALA A 215 -13.57 17.62 15.27
CA ALA A 215 -14.13 16.65 14.33
C ALA A 215 -14.38 15.26 14.95
N LEU A 216 -13.68 14.88 16.02
CA LEU A 216 -13.97 13.64 16.78
C LEU A 216 -15.39 13.65 17.37
N HIS A 217 -15.97 14.84 17.58
CA HIS A 217 -17.31 15.01 18.14
C HIS A 217 -18.31 15.60 17.12
N ASP A 218 -18.02 15.52 15.82
CA ASP A 218 -18.92 16.01 14.77
C ASP A 218 -20.25 15.25 14.75
N GLN A 219 -21.33 15.94 14.36
CA GLN A 219 -22.65 15.32 14.21
C GLN A 219 -22.69 14.22 13.14
N ASP A 220 -21.84 14.29 12.11
CA ASP A 220 -21.78 13.33 11.03
C ASP A 220 -20.75 12.22 11.31
N ALA A 221 -21.18 10.96 11.25
CA ALA A 221 -20.33 9.82 11.54
C ALA A 221 -19.16 9.65 10.53
N ASN A 222 -19.28 10.14 9.30
CA ASN A 222 -18.16 10.11 8.33
C ASN A 222 -17.09 11.11 8.72
N VAL A 223 -17.46 12.26 9.29
CA VAL A 223 -16.51 13.23 9.82
C VAL A 223 -15.80 12.65 11.04
N ARG A 224 -16.55 12.06 11.99
CA ARG A 224 -15.96 11.42 13.18
C ARG A 224 -15.02 10.28 12.84
N SER A 225 -15.42 9.36 11.96
CA SER A 225 -14.56 8.24 11.53
C SER A 225 -13.30 8.73 10.83
N GLN A 226 -13.42 9.72 9.93
CA GLN A 226 -12.27 10.32 9.28
C GLN A 226 -11.35 11.05 10.28
N ALA A 227 -11.92 11.69 11.30
CA ALA A 227 -11.15 12.31 12.38
C ALA A 227 -10.35 11.27 13.17
N VAL A 228 -10.97 10.15 13.58
CA VAL A 228 -10.27 9.04 14.25
C VAL A 228 -9.14 8.50 13.39
N SER A 229 -9.39 8.30 12.09
CA SER A 229 -8.35 7.87 11.14
C SER A 229 -7.19 8.84 11.11
N THR A 230 -7.44 10.13 10.89
CA THR A 230 -6.40 11.14 10.78
C THR A 230 -5.65 11.27 12.10
N PHE A 231 -6.36 11.33 13.23
CA PHE A 231 -5.79 11.54 14.56
C PHE A 231 -4.85 10.38 14.97
N THR A 232 -5.21 9.14 14.65
CA THR A 232 -4.39 7.96 15.00
C THR A 232 -3.19 7.72 14.08
N HIS A 233 -3.21 8.27 12.86
CA HIS A 233 -2.12 8.10 11.88
C HIS A 233 -1.16 9.28 11.83
N ARG A 234 -1.47 10.38 12.53
CA ARG A 234 -0.61 11.55 12.66
C ARG A 234 0.50 11.29 13.68
N GLY A 235 1.75 11.46 13.24
CA GLY A 235 2.94 11.16 14.05
C GLY A 235 3.29 12.23 15.08
N ASP A 236 2.63 13.38 15.01
CA ASP A 236 2.80 14.55 15.87
C ASP A 236 1.78 14.62 17.02
N ILE A 237 0.90 13.62 17.12
CA ILE A 237 -0.07 13.48 18.21
C ILE A 237 0.47 12.48 19.23
N ASP A 238 0.38 12.83 20.51
CA ASP A 238 0.90 12.00 21.60
C ASP A 238 0.14 10.66 21.68
N LYS A 239 0.88 9.57 21.94
CA LYS A 239 0.29 8.21 22.00
C LYS A 239 -0.86 8.12 23.01
N GLU A 240 -0.77 8.78 24.15
CA GLU A 240 -1.85 8.79 25.15
C GLU A 240 -3.11 9.51 24.64
N GLU A 241 -2.95 10.57 23.86
CA GLU A 241 -4.08 11.28 23.24
C GLU A 241 -4.72 10.42 22.16
N GLN A 242 -3.92 9.73 21.34
CA GLN A 242 -4.43 8.76 20.36
C GLN A 242 -5.21 7.64 21.05
N LEU A 243 -4.70 7.09 22.16
CA LEU A 243 -5.38 6.05 22.92
C LEU A 243 -6.67 6.56 23.57
N ALA A 244 -6.71 7.80 24.05
CA ALA A 244 -7.93 8.41 24.57
C ALA A 244 -9.01 8.54 23.47
N ALA A 245 -8.64 9.06 22.29
CA ALA A 245 -9.53 9.17 21.14
C ALA A 245 -10.03 7.80 20.66
N ILE A 246 -9.16 6.79 20.61
CA ILE A 246 -9.55 5.41 20.27
C ILE A 246 -10.57 4.86 21.27
N ARG A 247 -10.31 5.01 22.57
CA ARG A 247 -11.22 4.51 23.62
C ARG A 247 -12.59 5.14 23.53
N GLU A 248 -12.67 6.44 23.27
CA GLU A 248 -13.93 7.13 23.06
C GLU A 248 -14.64 6.63 21.79
N ALA A 249 -13.93 6.57 20.66
CA ALA A 249 -14.48 6.15 19.39
C ALA A 249 -14.96 4.69 19.37
N MET A 250 -14.37 3.81 20.21
CA MET A 250 -14.87 2.45 20.42
C MET A 250 -16.25 2.39 21.10
N GLN A 251 -16.74 3.49 21.67
CA GLN A 251 -18.07 3.60 22.28
C GLN A 251 -19.06 4.39 21.40
N ASP A 252 -18.66 4.76 20.17
CA ASP A 252 -19.51 5.54 19.26
C ASP A 252 -20.73 4.73 18.81
N GLU A 253 -21.87 5.41 18.60
CA GLU A 253 -23.10 4.80 18.09
C GLU A 253 -22.95 4.25 16.67
N SER A 254 -22.06 4.84 15.86
CA SER A 254 -21.82 4.43 14.49
C SER A 254 -20.79 3.30 14.42
N THR A 255 -21.19 2.19 13.81
CA THR A 255 -20.31 1.06 13.48
C THR A 255 -19.07 1.51 12.70
N ASP A 256 -19.19 2.49 11.80
CA ASP A 256 -18.05 2.94 10.98
C ASP A 256 -16.99 3.67 11.83
N VAL A 257 -17.42 4.43 12.85
CA VAL A 257 -16.50 5.10 13.78
C VAL A 257 -15.82 4.09 14.68
N ARG A 258 -16.58 3.14 15.25
CA ARG A 258 -16.01 2.07 16.08
C ARG A 258 -15.03 1.20 15.30
N MET A 259 -15.34 0.88 14.05
CA MET A 259 -14.44 0.14 13.15
C MET A 259 -13.14 0.91 12.90
N MET A 260 -13.21 2.23 12.67
CA MET A 260 -12.00 3.04 12.50
C MET A 260 -11.16 3.11 13.78
N ALA A 261 -11.81 3.13 14.95
CA ALA A 261 -11.12 3.07 16.23
C ALA A 261 -10.31 1.76 16.36
N VAL A 262 -10.94 0.62 16.04
CA VAL A 262 -10.27 -0.68 16.07
C VAL A 262 -9.15 -0.76 15.04
N ASP A 263 -9.31 -0.18 13.86
CA ASP A 263 -8.25 -0.09 12.85
C ASP A 263 -7.06 0.78 13.33
N GLY A 264 -7.32 1.84 14.09
CA GLY A 264 -6.30 2.68 14.71
C GLY A 264 -5.49 2.01 15.84
N ILE A 265 -5.94 0.88 16.40
CA ILE A 265 -5.19 0.18 17.47
C ILE A 265 -3.94 -0.49 16.88
N ALA A 266 -2.74 -0.01 17.20
CA ALA A 266 -1.50 -0.58 16.70
C ALA A 266 -1.11 -1.89 17.42
N ASP A 267 -0.92 -1.82 18.74
CA ASP A 267 -0.31 -2.88 19.54
C ASP A 267 -0.99 -3.11 20.91
N ASP A 268 -2.13 -2.46 21.17
CA ASP A 268 -2.84 -2.57 22.45
C ASP A 268 -3.74 -3.82 22.49
N VAL A 269 -3.21 -4.89 23.07
CA VAL A 269 -3.91 -6.17 23.23
C VAL A 269 -5.18 -6.01 24.08
N ALA A 270 -5.18 -5.15 25.09
CA ALA A 270 -6.34 -4.99 25.97
C ALA A 270 -7.50 -4.31 25.24
N LEU A 271 -7.23 -3.28 24.44
CA LEU A 271 -8.25 -2.64 23.61
C LEU A 271 -8.80 -3.58 22.55
N LEU A 272 -7.95 -4.39 21.91
CA LEU A 272 -8.42 -5.38 20.95
C LEU A 272 -9.24 -6.51 21.62
N GLN A 273 -8.88 -6.93 22.84
CA GLN A 273 -9.68 -7.87 23.65
C GLN A 273 -11.03 -7.29 24.07
N GLN A 274 -11.12 -5.97 24.27
CA GLN A 274 -12.41 -5.32 24.45
C GLN A 274 -13.22 -5.34 23.16
N ALA A 275 -12.61 -5.02 22.02
CA ALA A 275 -13.26 -4.93 20.71
C ALA A 275 -13.82 -6.27 20.18
N VAL A 276 -13.27 -7.43 20.59
CA VAL A 276 -13.86 -8.74 20.24
C VAL A 276 -15.24 -8.98 20.86
N ASN A 277 -15.68 -8.14 21.80
CA ASN A 277 -17.02 -8.18 22.39
C ASN A 277 -17.97 -7.12 21.82
N ASP A 278 -17.60 -6.43 20.73
CA ASP A 278 -18.50 -5.47 20.06
C ASP A 278 -19.80 -6.15 19.59
N GLU A 279 -20.90 -5.40 19.54
CA GLU A 279 -22.18 -5.88 19.04
C GLU A 279 -22.14 -6.22 17.54
N ASP A 280 -21.31 -5.53 16.76
CA ASP A 280 -21.16 -5.72 15.32
C ASP A 280 -20.15 -6.82 15.00
N GLU A 281 -20.58 -7.78 14.16
CA GLU A 281 -19.76 -8.92 13.76
C GLU A 281 -18.49 -8.52 12.99
N VAL A 282 -18.55 -7.46 12.19
CA VAL A 282 -17.40 -6.98 11.41
C VAL A 282 -16.32 -6.46 12.36
N ILE A 283 -16.72 -5.73 13.40
CA ILE A 283 -15.79 -5.18 14.40
C ILE A 283 -15.15 -6.31 15.21
N ARG A 284 -15.95 -7.29 15.67
CA ARG A 284 -15.40 -8.46 16.38
C ARG A 284 -14.38 -9.21 15.52
N THR A 285 -14.70 -9.38 14.23
CA THR A 285 -13.81 -10.08 13.28
C THR A 285 -12.50 -9.33 13.09
N LEU A 286 -12.55 -8.02 12.84
CA LEU A 286 -11.38 -7.17 12.68
C LEU A 286 -10.49 -7.21 13.94
N ALA A 287 -11.09 -7.09 15.12
CA ALA A 287 -10.36 -7.15 16.39
C ALA A 287 -9.66 -8.51 16.58
N GLN A 288 -10.35 -9.61 16.27
CA GLN A 288 -9.78 -10.95 16.36
C GLN A 288 -8.62 -11.16 15.38
N GLU A 289 -8.74 -10.67 14.14
CA GLU A 289 -7.66 -10.73 13.15
C GLU A 289 -6.43 -9.97 13.63
N LYS A 290 -6.60 -8.75 14.15
CA LYS A 290 -5.51 -7.95 14.69
C LYS A 290 -4.84 -8.62 15.90
N LEU A 291 -5.62 -9.21 16.80
CA LEU A 291 -5.08 -10.01 17.91
C LEU A 291 -4.25 -11.20 17.41
N ASN A 292 -4.77 -11.94 16.44
CA ASN A 292 -4.07 -13.09 15.87
C ASN A 292 -2.72 -12.68 15.27
N ILE A 293 -2.67 -11.53 14.59
CA ILE A 293 -1.42 -10.97 14.04
C ILE A 293 -0.45 -10.62 15.17
N LEU A 294 -0.91 -9.97 16.25
CA LEU A 294 -0.04 -9.62 17.38
C LEU A 294 0.51 -10.86 18.10
N ILE A 295 -0.33 -11.89 18.29
CA ILE A 295 0.07 -13.16 18.90
C ILE A 295 1.07 -13.90 18.01
N ALA A 296 0.81 -13.97 16.70
CA ALA A 296 1.73 -14.56 15.72
C ALA A 296 3.10 -13.86 15.68
N ASN A 297 3.12 -12.56 15.97
CA ASN A 297 4.33 -11.73 16.03
C ASN A 297 4.99 -11.70 17.43
N GLY A 298 4.51 -12.46 18.41
CA GLY A 298 5.16 -12.66 19.70
C GLY A 298 4.72 -11.72 20.84
N ALA A 299 3.62 -10.98 20.70
CA ALA A 299 3.01 -10.28 21.83
C ALA A 299 2.34 -11.31 22.77
N LYS A 300 2.91 -11.50 23.97
CA LYS A 300 2.35 -12.39 24.99
C LYS A 300 0.95 -11.91 25.40
N GLN A 301 -0.03 -12.80 25.39
CA GLN A 301 -1.35 -12.53 25.97
C GLN A 301 -1.22 -12.21 27.47
N PRO A 302 -1.93 -11.20 28.01
CA PRO A 302 -2.16 -11.13 29.44
C PRO A 302 -3.03 -12.32 29.87
N GLU A 303 -2.56 -13.07 30.86
CA GLU A 303 -3.28 -14.19 31.47
C GLU A 303 -4.64 -13.72 32.02
N GLN A 304 -5.65 -14.58 31.84
CA GLN A 304 -7.04 -14.41 32.28
C GLN A 304 -7.17 -14.43 33.80
#